data_AF-A0A7S0QK98-F1
#
_entry.id   AF-A0A7S0QK98-F1
#
_cell.length_a   1.000
_cell.length_b   1.000
_cell.length_c   1.000
_cell.angle_alpha   90.00
_cell.angle_beta   90.00
_cell.angle_gamma   90.00
#
_symmetry.space_group_name_H-M   'P 1'
#
loop_
_entity.id
_entity.type
_entity.pdbx_description
1 polymer ?
#
loop_
_entity_poly.entity_id
_entity_poly.type
_entity_poly.pdbx_seq_one_letter_code
_entity_poly.pdbx_strand_id
1 'polypeptide(L)'
;LRLTALFDFKPSHSDSAYIPMVSMLTPDYWFATILSLFLMSTGVMAADGDETSYWHFNHSLWHTDTYMSNGMERNASLMVFIPCGVAVLFAAYLYLRISAIKIEKGTSTFEQACFDELTTCYVTVTAGAKAFLFSLYSICAVFIFIFSIVVVVLTSRIGEKGTPLEWEWKVGALTMASFIVGAATSILSGYIGMMIAVYSNARTTVSAAGEGSKGWIASFNCAFRAGAVAGFALCGIS
;
A
#
# COMPACT_ATOMS: atom_id res chain seq x y z
N LEU A 1 28.53 -20.10 -15.49
CA LEU A 1 28.86 -19.03 -14.52
C LEU A 1 27.83 -19.03 -13.40
N ARG A 2 28.06 -19.83 -12.34
CA ARG A 2 28.15 -19.42 -10.92
C ARG A 2 27.17 -18.33 -10.46
N LEU A 3 26.06 -18.75 -9.84
CA LEU A 3 25.34 -18.03 -8.77
C LEU A 3 25.26 -18.85 -7.47
N THR A 4 25.65 -20.12 -7.50
CA THR A 4 25.55 -21.06 -6.37
C THR A 4 26.72 -20.98 -5.36
N ALA A 5 27.66 -20.05 -5.54
CA ALA A 5 28.89 -19.97 -4.73
C ALA A 5 28.90 -18.85 -3.67
N LEU A 6 27.80 -18.10 -3.50
CA LEU A 6 27.71 -17.00 -2.52
C LEU A 6 26.91 -17.34 -1.25
N PHE A 7 26.41 -18.57 -1.12
CA PHE A 7 25.62 -19.02 0.03
C PHE A 7 26.16 -20.29 0.71
N ASP A 8 27.45 -20.59 0.57
CA ASP A 8 28.08 -21.64 1.37
C ASP A 8 28.67 -21.05 2.65
N PHE A 9 27.81 -20.74 3.61
CA PHE A 9 28.23 -20.36 4.96
C PHE A 9 28.22 -21.61 5.84
N LYS A 10 29.39 -22.26 5.93
CA LYS A 10 29.67 -23.39 6.82
C LYS A 10 29.42 -22.98 8.28
N PRO A 11 28.53 -23.64 9.04
CA PRO A 11 28.39 -23.36 10.46
C PRO A 11 29.57 -23.99 11.20
N SER A 12 30.43 -23.16 11.76
CA SER A 12 31.42 -23.58 12.76
C SER A 12 30.69 -23.79 14.08
N HIS A 13 30.57 -25.06 14.50
CA HIS A 13 30.20 -25.41 15.87
C HIS A 13 31.28 -24.91 16.83
N SER A 14 30.98 -23.88 17.62
CA SER A 14 31.47 -23.75 18.99
C SER A 14 30.69 -22.64 19.72
N ASP A 15 30.05 -23.06 20.80
CA ASP A 15 29.82 -22.33 22.04
C ASP A 15 28.74 -21.24 22.10
N SER A 16 27.67 -21.67 22.76
CA SER A 16 26.79 -20.97 23.68
C SER A 16 27.24 -19.58 24.17
N ALA A 17 26.24 -18.72 24.30
CA ALA A 17 26.14 -17.54 25.15
C ALA A 17 26.35 -16.16 24.48
N TYR A 18 25.22 -15.44 24.36
CA TYR A 18 25.05 -13.99 24.19
C TYR A 18 25.48 -13.35 22.86
N ILE A 19 24.54 -13.27 21.92
CA ILE A 19 24.60 -12.32 20.80
C ILE A 19 23.83 -11.04 21.23
N PRO A 20 24.45 -9.85 21.22
CA PRO A 20 23.84 -8.63 21.75
C PRO A 20 22.77 -8.06 20.81
N MET A 21 21.76 -7.41 21.39
CA MET A 21 20.60 -6.68 20.81
C MET A 21 20.88 -5.76 19.61
N VAL A 22 22.15 -5.51 19.26
CA VAL A 22 22.57 -4.51 18.27
C VAL A 22 22.55 -5.08 16.83
N SER A 23 22.58 -6.40 16.64
CA SER A 23 22.55 -7.01 15.29
C SER A 23 21.15 -7.09 14.66
N MET A 24 20.07 -6.82 15.42
CA MET A 24 18.69 -6.77 14.91
C MET A 24 18.35 -5.48 14.14
N LEU A 25 19.25 -4.49 14.17
CA LEU A 25 19.06 -3.22 13.44
C LEU A 25 19.55 -3.26 11.99
N THR A 26 20.09 -4.39 11.51
CA THR A 26 20.61 -4.45 10.13
C THR A 26 19.45 -4.52 9.13
N PRO A 27 19.58 -3.86 7.96
CA PRO A 27 18.50 -3.75 6.98
C PRO A 27 18.01 -5.08 6.38
N ASP A 28 18.77 -6.15 6.54
CA ASP A 28 18.60 -7.34 5.73
C ASP A 28 17.50 -8.27 6.29
N TYR A 29 17.22 -8.17 7.60
CA TYR A 29 16.21 -9.01 8.26
C TYR A 29 14.79 -8.45 8.12
N TRP A 30 14.62 -7.13 8.06
CA TRP A 30 13.28 -6.52 7.99
C TRP A 30 12.65 -6.63 6.60
N PHE A 31 13.45 -6.55 5.54
CA PHE A 31 12.97 -6.78 4.18
C PHE A 31 12.43 -8.19 4.02
N ALA A 32 13.10 -9.19 4.61
CA ALA A 32 12.65 -10.58 4.57
C ALA A 32 11.32 -10.79 5.31
N THR A 33 11.11 -10.12 6.46
CA THR A 33 9.86 -10.25 7.23
C THR A 33 8.66 -9.57 6.55
N ILE A 34 8.86 -8.38 5.97
CA ILE A 34 7.81 -7.68 5.22
C ILE A 34 7.50 -8.44 3.92
N LEU A 35 8.53 -8.92 3.22
CA LEU A 35 8.36 -9.74 2.03
C LEU A 35 7.65 -11.06 2.36
N SER A 36 7.93 -11.69 3.51
CA SER A 36 7.24 -12.92 3.92
C SER A 36 5.78 -12.67 4.30
N LEU A 37 5.46 -11.56 4.96
CA LEU A 37 4.07 -11.17 5.26
C LEU A 37 3.29 -10.84 3.98
N PHE A 38 3.92 -10.18 3.01
CA PHE A 38 3.35 -9.89 1.70
C PHE A 38 3.14 -11.15 0.84
N LEU A 39 4.08 -12.10 0.89
CA LEU A 39 3.97 -13.40 0.22
C LEU A 39 2.91 -14.31 0.86
N MET A 40 2.66 -14.16 2.18
CA MET A 40 1.54 -14.84 2.86
C MET A 40 0.19 -14.22 2.51
N SER A 41 0.09 -12.88 2.41
CA SER A 41 -1.14 -12.20 1.99
C SER A 41 -1.54 -12.50 0.54
N THR A 42 -0.59 -12.92 -0.31
CA THR A 42 -0.83 -13.26 -1.72
C THR A 42 -1.05 -14.76 -1.95
N GLY A 43 -0.95 -15.59 -0.90
CA GLY A 43 -1.20 -17.04 -0.98
C GLY A 43 -0.22 -17.83 -1.86
N VAL A 44 0.86 -17.20 -2.34
CA VAL A 44 1.80 -17.80 -3.31
C VAL A 44 2.54 -19.01 -2.73
N MET A 45 2.71 -19.09 -1.41
CA MET A 45 3.41 -20.20 -0.77
C MET A 45 2.59 -21.50 -0.74
N ALA A 46 1.25 -21.47 -0.89
CA ALA A 46 0.44 -22.67 -0.83
C ALA A 46 0.54 -23.59 -2.08
N ALA A 47 1.33 -23.20 -3.08
CA ALA A 47 1.44 -23.91 -4.34
C ALA A 47 2.52 -25.02 -4.37
N ASP A 48 3.50 -24.99 -3.47
CA ASP A 48 4.57 -26.00 -3.43
C ASP A 48 4.39 -26.93 -2.21
N GLY A 49 4.05 -28.19 -2.49
CA GLY A 49 3.64 -29.22 -1.54
C GLY A 49 4.76 -29.84 -0.71
N ASP A 50 5.68 -29.03 -0.18
CA ASP A 50 6.84 -29.51 0.59
C ASP A 50 6.66 -29.26 2.10
N GLU A 51 5.92 -30.16 2.77
CA GLU A 51 5.53 -30.07 4.20
C GLU A 51 6.70 -29.74 5.15
N THR A 52 7.92 -30.19 4.82
CA THR A 52 9.11 -30.03 5.66
C THR A 52 9.57 -28.58 5.84
N SER A 53 9.42 -27.74 4.80
CA SER A 53 9.81 -26.32 4.86
C SER A 53 8.84 -25.49 5.70
N TYR A 54 7.56 -25.89 5.75
CA TYR A 54 6.55 -25.25 6.59
C TYR A 54 6.83 -25.46 8.08
N TRP A 55 7.28 -26.65 8.49
CA TRP A 55 7.55 -26.93 9.91
C TRP A 55 8.78 -26.20 10.46
N HIS A 56 9.86 -26.09 9.68
CA HIS A 56 11.06 -25.33 10.07
C HIS A 56 10.82 -23.80 10.07
N PHE A 57 9.95 -23.30 9.19
CA PHE A 57 9.53 -21.90 9.15
C PHE A 57 8.55 -21.56 10.29
N ASN A 58 7.58 -22.45 10.55
CA ASN A 58 6.63 -22.31 11.64
C ASN A 58 7.37 -22.31 13.00
N HIS A 59 8.31 -23.24 13.21
CA HIS A 59 9.16 -23.25 14.42
C HIS A 59 9.97 -21.96 14.60
N SER A 60 10.49 -21.38 13.52
CA SER A 60 11.19 -20.09 13.59
C SER A 60 10.26 -18.93 13.97
N LEU A 61 9.01 -18.93 13.48
CA LEU A 61 7.98 -17.96 13.85
C LEU A 61 7.58 -18.05 15.34
N TRP A 62 7.38 -19.25 15.87
CA TRP A 62 7.07 -19.47 17.30
C TRP A 62 8.16 -18.93 18.23
N HIS A 63 9.43 -19.06 17.87
CA HIS A 63 10.53 -18.46 18.66
C HIS A 63 10.47 -16.94 18.63
N THR A 64 10.22 -16.30 17.47
CA THR A 64 9.98 -14.84 17.39
C THR A 64 8.80 -14.38 18.25
N ASP A 65 7.69 -15.12 18.25
CA ASP A 65 6.50 -14.78 19.05
C ASP A 65 6.78 -14.89 20.56
N THR A 66 7.58 -15.87 20.97
CA THR A 66 7.92 -16.07 22.40
C THR A 66 8.84 -14.95 22.92
N TYR A 67 9.69 -14.35 22.08
CA TYR A 67 10.51 -13.17 22.44
C TYR A 67 9.75 -11.84 22.37
N MET A 68 8.64 -11.75 21.64
CA MET A 68 7.75 -10.57 21.66
C MET A 68 6.80 -10.54 22.88
N SER A 69 6.46 -11.71 23.43
CA SER A 69 5.42 -11.90 24.45
C SER A 69 5.75 -11.29 25.84
N ASN A 70 7.01 -11.14 26.24
CA ASN A 70 7.36 -10.74 27.62
C ASN A 70 7.61 -9.23 27.85
N GLY A 71 7.15 -8.35 26.96
CA GLY A 71 7.21 -6.88 27.15
C GLY A 71 7.32 -6.03 25.88
N MET A 72 7.22 -6.65 24.69
CA MET A 72 7.53 -6.03 23.40
C MET A 72 6.32 -5.77 22.49
N GLU A 73 5.11 -6.22 22.84
CA GLU A 73 3.91 -6.01 22.01
C GLU A 73 3.60 -4.52 21.77
N ARG A 74 3.85 -3.67 22.78
CA ARG A 74 3.70 -2.21 22.63
C ARG A 74 4.68 -1.63 21.61
N ASN A 75 5.88 -2.20 21.48
CA ASN A 75 6.91 -1.72 20.57
C ASN A 75 6.61 -2.15 19.12
N ALA A 76 6.08 -3.36 18.92
CA ALA A 76 5.70 -3.86 17.60
C ALA A 76 4.54 -3.05 17.00
N SER A 77 3.48 -2.77 17.79
CA SER A 77 2.38 -1.93 17.31
C SER A 77 2.86 -0.50 16.97
N LEU A 78 3.74 0.08 17.79
CA LEU A 78 4.32 1.39 17.52
C LEU A 78 5.15 1.40 16.23
N MET A 79 5.89 0.34 15.93
CA MET A 79 6.68 0.22 14.70
C MET A 79 5.83 0.18 13.43
N VAL A 80 4.54 -0.18 13.51
CA VAL A 80 3.63 -0.15 12.35
C VAL A 80 2.93 1.21 12.25
N PHE A 81 2.37 1.70 13.34
CA PHE A 81 1.57 2.94 13.30
C PHE A 81 2.42 4.21 13.07
N ILE A 82 3.66 4.24 13.57
CA ILE A 82 4.56 5.39 13.40
C ILE A 82 4.92 5.64 11.92
N PRO A 83 5.47 4.67 11.15
CA PRO A 83 5.79 4.91 9.75
C PRO A 83 4.56 5.18 8.89
N CYS A 84 3.41 4.55 9.15
CA CYS A 84 2.16 4.87 8.46
C CYS A 84 1.75 6.33 8.70
N GLY A 85 1.80 6.80 9.95
CA GLY A 85 1.54 8.19 10.30
C GLY A 85 2.51 9.16 9.61
N VAL A 86 3.81 8.84 9.62
CA VAL A 86 4.84 9.64 8.92
C VAL A 86 4.61 9.66 7.41
N ALA A 87 4.23 8.54 6.80
CA ALA A 87 3.94 8.44 5.36
C ALA A 87 2.75 9.33 4.98
N VAL A 88 1.66 9.31 5.76
CA VAL A 88 0.49 10.17 5.51
C VAL A 88 0.84 11.65 5.69
N LEU A 89 1.62 12.00 6.73
CA LEU A 89 2.08 13.37 6.95
C LEU A 89 3.01 13.85 5.82
N PHE A 90 3.91 12.98 5.35
CA PHE A 90 4.79 13.28 4.23
C PHE A 90 4.02 13.45 2.92
N ALA A 91 3.01 12.61 2.67
CA ALA A 91 2.09 12.78 1.55
C ALA A 91 1.35 14.11 1.62
N ALA A 92 0.84 14.50 2.79
CA ALA A 92 0.21 15.81 2.99
C ALA A 92 1.17 16.98 2.73
N TYR A 93 2.41 16.88 3.23
CA TYR A 93 3.45 17.87 2.96
C TYR A 93 3.74 18.02 1.46
N LEU A 94 3.93 16.90 0.76
CA LEU A 94 4.17 16.91 -0.69
C LEU A 94 2.96 17.47 -1.46
N TYR A 95 1.74 17.16 -1.02
CA TYR A 95 0.51 17.71 -1.61
C TYR A 95 0.46 19.24 -1.46
N LEU A 96 0.81 19.78 -0.28
CA LEU A 96 0.90 21.23 -0.05
C LEU A 96 1.96 21.89 -0.95
N ARG A 97 3.08 21.20 -1.22
CA ARG A 97 4.12 21.70 -2.14
C ARG A 97 3.63 21.74 -3.59
N ILE A 98 2.74 20.83 -3.99
CA ILE A 98 2.15 20.83 -5.33
C ILE A 98 1.04 21.88 -5.43
N SER A 99 0.22 22.04 -4.38
CA SER A 99 -0.85 23.04 -4.36
C SER A 99 -0.33 24.48 -4.36
N ALA A 100 0.90 24.69 -3.89
CA ALA A 100 1.60 25.98 -3.96
C ALA A 100 1.95 26.42 -5.39
N ILE A 101 1.94 25.51 -6.38
CA ILE A 101 2.10 25.87 -7.79
C ILE A 101 0.80 26.53 -8.24
N LYS A 102 0.82 27.87 -8.26
CA LYS A 102 -0.28 28.68 -8.76
C LYS A 102 -0.37 28.52 -10.27
N ILE A 103 -1.60 28.37 -10.74
CA ILE A 103 -1.93 28.40 -12.16
C ILE A 103 -2.12 29.91 -12.43
N GLU A 104 -1.07 30.59 -12.89
CA GLU A 104 -1.06 32.04 -13.14
C GLU A 104 -1.37 32.37 -14.61
N LYS A 105 -2.14 33.43 -14.83
CA LYS A 105 -2.48 33.93 -16.18
C LYS A 105 -1.28 34.67 -16.77
N GLY A 106 -0.93 34.37 -18.01
CA GLY A 106 0.14 35.08 -18.72
C GLY A 106 -0.18 36.55 -18.97
N THR A 107 0.87 37.31 -19.25
CA THR A 107 0.79 38.77 -19.53
C THR A 107 0.31 39.08 -20.94
N SER A 108 0.44 38.14 -21.89
CA SER A 108 0.00 38.32 -23.27
C SER A 108 -1.43 37.81 -23.50
N THR A 109 -2.15 38.42 -24.44
CA THR A 109 -3.51 37.99 -24.83
C THR A 109 -3.56 36.53 -25.30
N PHE A 110 -2.48 36.07 -25.96
CA PHE A 110 -2.35 34.69 -26.43
C PHE A 110 -2.17 33.69 -25.27
N GLU A 111 -1.30 33.98 -24.29
CA GLU A 111 -1.13 33.13 -23.11
C GLU A 111 -2.40 33.07 -22.26
N GLN A 112 -3.15 34.17 -22.17
CA GLN A 112 -4.44 34.20 -21.47
C GLN A 112 -5.47 33.27 -22.12
N ALA A 113 -5.57 33.26 -23.45
CA ALA A 113 -6.46 32.35 -24.16
C ALA A 113 -6.06 30.87 -23.97
N CYS A 114 -4.77 30.56 -24.04
CA CYS A 114 -4.27 29.20 -23.80
C CYS A 114 -4.53 28.72 -22.36
N PHE A 115 -4.39 29.63 -21.39
CA PHE A 115 -4.67 29.36 -19.98
C PHE A 115 -6.16 29.09 -19.71
N ASP A 116 -7.05 29.85 -20.35
CA ASP A 116 -8.50 29.67 -20.21
C ASP A 116 -8.95 28.33 -20.80
N GLU A 117 -8.37 27.94 -21.93
CA GLU A 117 -8.58 26.62 -22.55
C GLU A 117 -8.07 25.50 -21.62
N LEU A 118 -6.85 25.63 -21.06
CA LEU A 118 -6.31 24.64 -20.11
C LEU A 118 -7.20 24.47 -18.88
N THR A 119 -7.72 25.58 -18.35
CA THR A 119 -8.65 25.56 -17.20
C THR A 119 -9.95 24.85 -17.56
N THR A 120 -10.48 25.11 -18.75
CA THR A 120 -11.68 24.44 -19.28
C THR A 120 -11.46 22.94 -19.45
N CYS A 121 -10.33 22.52 -20.01
CA CYS A 121 -9.94 21.11 -20.09
C CYS A 121 -9.85 20.48 -18.70
N TYR A 122 -9.20 21.14 -17.74
CA TYR A 122 -9.05 20.63 -16.38
C TYR A 122 -10.40 20.42 -15.67
N VAL A 123 -11.31 21.38 -15.77
CA VAL A 123 -12.66 21.27 -15.18
C VAL A 123 -13.44 20.13 -15.83
N THR A 124 -13.37 20.02 -17.17
CA THR A 124 -14.07 18.96 -17.92
C THR A 124 -13.54 17.57 -17.58
N VAL A 125 -12.22 17.39 -17.52
CA VAL A 125 -11.59 16.11 -17.12
C VAL A 125 -11.91 15.77 -15.68
N THR A 126 -11.89 16.76 -14.77
CA THR A 126 -12.24 16.53 -13.36
C THR A 126 -13.70 16.12 -13.20
N ALA A 127 -14.62 16.75 -13.95
CA ALA A 127 -16.03 16.38 -13.96
C ALA A 127 -16.24 14.96 -14.51
N GLY A 128 -15.58 14.64 -15.64
CA GLY A 128 -15.61 13.30 -16.23
C GLY A 128 -15.05 12.21 -15.31
N ALA A 129 -13.92 12.48 -14.65
CA ALA A 129 -13.31 11.59 -13.67
C ALA A 129 -14.27 11.29 -12.50
N LYS A 130 -14.91 12.31 -11.95
CA LYS A 130 -15.90 12.12 -10.86
C LYS A 130 -17.12 11.33 -11.31
N ALA A 131 -17.64 11.60 -12.51
CA ALA A 131 -18.78 10.87 -13.07
C ALA A 131 -18.44 9.39 -13.32
N PHE A 132 -17.25 9.12 -13.87
CA PHE A 132 -16.75 7.76 -14.07
C PHE A 132 -16.60 7.01 -12.74
N LEU A 133 -15.95 7.63 -11.75
CA LEU A 133 -15.78 7.02 -10.41
C LEU A 133 -17.12 6.74 -9.74
N PHE A 134 -18.09 7.65 -9.86
CA PHE A 134 -19.41 7.43 -9.28
C PHE A 134 -20.11 6.21 -9.89
N SER A 135 -20.05 6.08 -11.22
CA SER A 135 -20.60 4.91 -11.93
C SER A 135 -19.87 3.62 -11.54
N LEU A 136 -18.54 3.63 -11.55
CA LEU A 136 -17.72 2.48 -11.17
C LEU A 136 -17.97 2.05 -9.72
N TYR A 137 -17.99 3.01 -8.79
CA TYR A 137 -18.19 2.72 -7.36
C TYR A 137 -19.60 2.22 -7.08
N SER A 138 -20.61 2.69 -7.81
CA SER A 138 -21.95 2.12 -7.72
C SER A 138 -21.95 0.63 -8.08
N ILE A 139 -21.22 0.23 -9.13
CA ILE A 139 -21.11 -1.17 -9.55
C ILE A 139 -20.28 -1.98 -8.53
N CYS A 140 -19.14 -1.44 -8.08
CA CYS A 140 -18.31 -2.09 -7.05
C CYS A 140 -19.06 -2.30 -5.73
N ALA A 141 -19.90 -1.34 -5.31
CA ALA A 141 -20.68 -1.47 -4.07
C ALA A 141 -21.67 -2.65 -4.13
N VAL A 142 -22.34 -2.83 -5.28
CA VAL A 142 -23.22 -3.99 -5.50
C VAL A 142 -22.44 -5.30 -5.46
N PHE A 143 -21.27 -5.33 -6.12
CA PHE A 143 -20.39 -6.50 -6.09
C PHE A 143 -19.93 -6.85 -4.66
N ILE A 144 -19.46 -5.86 -3.90
CA ILE A 144 -19.01 -6.02 -2.51
C ILE A 144 -20.15 -6.58 -1.65
N PHE A 145 -21.37 -6.07 -1.81
CA PHE A 145 -22.52 -6.56 -1.05
C PHE A 145 -22.81 -8.03 -1.33
N ILE A 146 -22.91 -8.42 -2.61
CA ILE A 146 -23.18 -9.82 -3.00
C ILE A 146 -22.04 -10.73 -2.54
N PHE A 147 -20.80 -10.33 -2.76
CA PHE A 147 -19.64 -11.13 -2.40
C PHE A 147 -19.45 -11.25 -0.88
N SER A 148 -19.84 -10.23 -0.11
CA SER A 148 -19.85 -10.29 1.36
C SER A 148 -20.77 -11.39 1.87
N ILE A 149 -21.95 -11.57 1.27
CA ILE A 149 -22.88 -12.66 1.61
C ILE A 149 -22.24 -14.01 1.30
N VAL A 150 -21.58 -14.13 0.14
CA VAL A 150 -20.86 -15.35 -0.25
C VAL A 150 -19.74 -15.67 0.75
N VAL A 151 -18.94 -14.68 1.14
CA VAL A 151 -17.88 -14.83 2.14
C VAL A 151 -18.43 -15.33 3.48
N VAL A 152 -19.50 -14.74 4.01
CA VAL A 152 -20.11 -15.24 5.27
C VAL A 152 -20.56 -16.69 5.13
N VAL A 153 -21.25 -17.04 4.04
CA VAL A 153 -21.81 -18.38 3.86
C VAL A 153 -20.71 -19.43 3.71
N LEU A 154 -19.64 -19.12 2.99
CA LEU A 154 -18.52 -20.04 2.78
C LEU A 154 -17.63 -20.16 4.03
N THR A 155 -17.35 -19.05 4.71
CA THR A 155 -16.46 -19.04 5.88
C THR A 155 -17.15 -19.44 7.18
N SER A 156 -18.48 -19.45 7.25
CA SER A 156 -19.24 -19.93 8.43
C SER A 156 -19.24 -21.46 8.56
N ARG A 157 -18.84 -22.20 7.51
CA ARG A 157 -18.68 -23.66 7.55
C ARG A 157 -17.24 -24.02 7.92
N ILE A 158 -16.98 -24.11 9.23
CA ILE A 158 -15.73 -24.65 9.77
C ILE A 158 -15.97 -26.08 10.25
N GLY A 159 -15.03 -26.97 9.99
CA GLY A 159 -14.99 -28.30 10.58
C GLY A 159 -13.55 -28.80 10.58
N GLU A 160 -13.10 -29.35 11.71
CA GLU A 160 -11.82 -30.05 11.76
C GLU A 160 -11.92 -31.39 11.02
N LYS A 161 -10.76 -31.93 10.62
CA LYS A 161 -10.70 -33.28 10.05
C LYS A 161 -11.24 -34.30 11.05
N GLY A 162 -12.47 -34.77 10.82
CA GLY A 162 -13.11 -35.83 11.60
C GLY A 162 -14.25 -35.39 12.53
N THR A 163 -14.60 -34.09 12.58
CA THR A 163 -15.79 -33.60 13.32
C THR A 163 -16.94 -33.23 12.38
N PRO A 164 -18.21 -33.27 12.83
CA PRO A 164 -19.34 -32.75 12.07
C PRO A 164 -19.15 -31.25 11.79
N LEU A 165 -19.52 -30.78 10.60
CA LEU A 165 -19.48 -29.36 10.24
C LEU A 165 -20.40 -28.57 11.18
N GLU A 166 -19.83 -27.70 12.02
CA GLU A 166 -20.58 -26.80 12.90
C GLU A 166 -20.67 -25.40 12.27
N TRP A 167 -21.78 -24.72 12.53
CA TRP A 167 -22.02 -23.37 12.00
C TRP A 167 -21.44 -22.32 12.96
N GLU A 168 -20.29 -21.76 12.61
CA GLU A 168 -19.65 -20.69 13.36
C GLU A 168 -19.86 -19.32 12.71
N TRP A 169 -21.05 -18.75 12.94
CA TRP A 169 -21.42 -17.44 12.41
C TRP A 169 -20.51 -16.29 12.88
N LYS A 170 -19.82 -16.44 14.01
CA LYS A 170 -18.88 -15.43 14.53
C LYS A 170 -17.66 -15.26 13.63
N VAL A 171 -17.06 -16.37 13.18
CA VAL A 171 -15.87 -16.35 12.30
C VAL A 171 -16.25 -15.83 10.91
N GLY A 172 -17.41 -16.27 10.39
CA GLY A 172 -17.96 -15.75 9.14
C GLY A 172 -18.23 -14.24 9.19
N ALA A 173 -18.80 -13.73 10.29
CA ALA A 173 -19.08 -12.31 10.47
C ALA A 173 -17.81 -11.45 10.57
N LEU A 174 -16.78 -11.93 11.28
CA LEU A 174 -15.48 -11.23 11.37
C LEU A 174 -14.76 -11.18 10.01
N THR A 175 -14.85 -12.25 9.22
CA THR A 175 -14.25 -12.32 7.87
C THR A 175 -14.99 -11.39 6.89
N MET A 176 -16.31 -11.30 6.99
CA MET A 176 -17.07 -10.32 6.23
C MET A 176 -16.72 -8.89 6.62
N ALA A 177 -16.57 -8.61 7.92
CA ALA A 177 -16.18 -7.29 8.40
C ALA A 177 -14.80 -6.88 7.85
N SER A 178 -13.81 -7.78 7.88
CA SER A 178 -12.48 -7.50 7.31
C SER A 178 -12.53 -7.33 5.78
N PHE A 179 -13.33 -8.12 5.07
CA PHE A 179 -13.54 -7.96 3.63
C PHE A 179 -14.14 -6.59 3.28
N ILE A 180 -15.19 -6.16 3.99
CA ILE A 180 -15.83 -4.86 3.76
C ILE A 180 -14.86 -3.72 4.07
N VAL A 181 -14.10 -3.81 5.16
CA VAL A 181 -13.08 -2.80 5.50
C VAL A 181 -12.01 -2.72 4.41
N GLY A 182 -11.47 -3.85 3.95
CA GLY A 182 -10.50 -3.88 2.86
C GLY A 182 -11.06 -3.32 1.55
N ALA A 183 -12.32 -3.64 1.23
CA ALA A 183 -12.99 -3.14 0.04
C ALA A 183 -13.25 -1.62 0.11
N ALA A 184 -13.66 -1.11 1.27
CA ALA A 184 -13.84 0.33 1.50
C ALA A 184 -12.51 1.08 1.38
N THR A 185 -11.44 0.55 1.98
CA THR A 185 -10.08 1.10 1.86
C THR A 185 -9.61 1.11 0.40
N SER A 186 -9.88 0.05 -0.37
CA SER A 186 -9.56 -0.03 -1.80
C SER A 186 -10.28 1.04 -2.65
N ILE A 187 -11.57 1.26 -2.39
CA ILE A 187 -12.34 2.32 -3.06
C ILE A 187 -11.77 3.70 -2.71
N LEU A 188 -11.49 3.95 -1.43
CA LEU A 188 -10.94 5.23 -0.97
C LEU A 188 -9.56 5.51 -1.57
N SER A 189 -8.71 4.49 -1.62
CA SER A 189 -7.36 4.58 -2.17
C SER A 189 -7.40 4.93 -3.67
N GLY A 190 -8.27 4.26 -4.44
CA GLY A 190 -8.52 4.57 -5.84
C GLY A 190 -9.03 6.00 -6.07
N TYR A 191 -9.89 6.51 -5.19
CA TYR A 191 -10.43 7.87 -5.29
C TYR A 191 -9.33 8.91 -5.12
N ILE A 192 -8.53 8.76 -4.06
CA ILE A 192 -7.43 9.66 -3.74
C ILE A 192 -6.42 9.68 -4.90
N GLY A 193 -6.04 8.50 -5.42
CA GLY A 193 -5.10 8.37 -6.53
C GLY A 193 -5.57 9.10 -7.80
N MET A 194 -6.83 8.87 -8.22
CA MET A 194 -7.36 9.51 -9.41
C MET A 194 -7.47 11.03 -9.26
N MET A 195 -7.91 11.52 -8.10
CA MET A 195 -8.04 12.96 -7.85
C MET A 195 -6.68 13.67 -7.83
N ILE A 196 -5.65 13.08 -7.22
CA ILE A 196 -4.29 13.65 -7.24
C ILE A 196 -3.73 13.66 -8.66
N ALA A 197 -3.94 12.59 -9.43
CA ALA A 197 -3.48 12.51 -10.82
C ALA A 197 -4.09 13.65 -11.66
N VAL A 198 -5.42 13.78 -11.68
CA VAL A 198 -6.10 14.85 -12.44
C VAL A 198 -5.68 16.25 -11.98
N TYR A 199 -5.56 16.45 -10.67
CA TYR A 199 -5.11 17.72 -10.08
C TYR A 199 -3.67 18.09 -10.47
N SER A 200 -2.77 17.10 -10.52
CA SER A 200 -1.37 17.32 -10.85
C SER A 200 -1.13 17.49 -12.35
N ASN A 201 -1.93 16.85 -13.22
CA ASN A 201 -1.81 16.93 -14.67
C ASN A 201 -1.84 18.38 -15.16
N ALA A 202 -2.82 19.19 -14.71
CA ALA A 202 -2.92 20.59 -15.11
C ALA A 202 -1.69 21.42 -14.66
N ARG A 203 -1.19 21.19 -13.44
CA ARG A 203 -0.02 21.91 -12.90
C ARG A 203 1.29 21.51 -13.56
N THR A 204 1.42 20.25 -13.93
CA THR A 204 2.55 19.76 -14.71
C THR A 204 2.59 20.44 -16.08
N THR A 205 1.43 20.60 -16.74
CA THR A 205 1.33 21.34 -18.01
C THR A 205 1.71 22.81 -17.86
N VAL A 206 1.20 23.50 -16.83
CA VAL A 206 1.59 24.90 -16.54
C VAL A 206 3.09 25.01 -16.30
N SER A 207 3.68 24.08 -15.53
CA SER A 207 5.11 24.07 -15.25
C SER A 207 5.96 23.79 -16.50
N ALA A 208 5.44 22.98 -17.43
CA ALA A 208 6.10 22.63 -18.69
C ALA A 208 6.08 23.78 -19.71
N ALA A 209 5.13 24.72 -19.59
CA ALA A 209 5.08 25.91 -20.43
C ALA A 209 6.19 26.93 -20.12
N GLY A 210 6.96 26.75 -19.05
CA GLY A 210 8.09 27.61 -18.71
C GLY A 210 9.28 27.46 -19.67
N GLU A 211 9.99 28.55 -19.94
CA GLU A 211 11.09 28.57 -20.91
C GLU A 211 12.36 27.84 -20.42
N GLY A 212 13.03 27.17 -21.37
CA GLY A 212 14.38 26.61 -21.20
C GLY A 212 14.47 25.42 -20.23
N SER A 213 15.63 25.27 -19.59
CA SER A 213 15.89 24.13 -18.71
C SER A 213 15.06 24.14 -17.42
N LYS A 214 14.56 25.32 -17.02
CA LYS A 214 13.76 25.47 -15.79
C LYS A 214 12.37 24.86 -15.91
N GLY A 215 11.76 24.93 -17.10
CA GLY A 215 10.41 24.39 -17.36
C GLY A 215 10.33 22.87 -17.23
N TRP A 216 11.23 22.12 -17.89
CA TRP A 216 11.21 20.66 -17.82
C TRP A 216 11.59 20.11 -16.44
N ILE A 217 12.51 20.76 -15.72
CA ILE A 217 12.86 20.39 -14.34
C ILE A 217 11.66 20.63 -13.41
N ALA A 218 10.96 21.76 -13.58
CA ALA A 218 9.78 22.08 -12.76
C ALA A 218 8.63 21.11 -13.02
N SER A 219 8.33 20.79 -14.27
CA SER A 219 7.26 19.84 -14.63
C SER A 219 7.58 18.42 -14.18
N PHE A 220 8.83 17.96 -14.34
CA PHE A 220 9.27 16.66 -13.83
C PHE A 220 9.14 16.59 -12.31
N ASN A 221 9.60 17.62 -11.58
CA ASN A 221 9.46 17.67 -10.12
C ASN A 221 8.00 17.71 -9.67
N CYS A 222 7.11 18.38 -10.41
CA CYS A 222 5.67 18.39 -10.14
C CYS A 222 5.07 16.99 -10.28
N ALA A 223 5.31 16.33 -11.41
CA ALA A 223 4.82 14.98 -11.68
C ALA A 223 5.38 13.95 -10.69
N PHE A 224 6.69 14.00 -10.41
CA PHE A 224 7.34 13.08 -9.48
C PHE A 224 6.79 13.24 -8.05
N ARG A 225 6.61 14.49 -7.59
CA ARG A 225 5.99 14.75 -6.28
C ARG A 225 4.55 14.26 -6.24
N ALA A 226 3.78 14.44 -7.32
CA ALA A 226 2.41 13.95 -7.37
C ALA A 226 2.33 12.42 -7.27
N GLY A 227 3.20 11.71 -7.99
CA GLY A 227 3.34 10.27 -7.87
C GLY A 227 3.74 9.81 -6.47
N ALA A 228 4.67 10.54 -5.83
CA ALA A 228 5.06 10.28 -4.45
C ALA A 228 3.89 10.49 -3.47
N VAL A 229 3.10 11.57 -3.59
CA VAL A 229 1.90 11.78 -2.75
C VAL A 229 0.96 10.59 -2.87
N ALA A 230 0.65 10.16 -4.10
CA ALA A 230 -0.23 9.02 -4.31
C ALA A 230 0.35 7.75 -3.65
N GLY A 231 1.62 7.42 -3.90
CA GLY A 231 2.26 6.25 -3.29
C GLY A 231 2.25 6.26 -1.76
N PHE A 232 2.72 7.35 -1.13
CA PHE A 232 2.80 7.45 0.32
C PHE A 232 1.41 7.53 0.99
N ALA A 233 0.42 8.16 0.35
CA ALA A 233 -0.94 8.19 0.86
C ALA A 233 -1.59 6.80 0.81
N LEU A 234 -1.42 6.07 -0.30
CA LEU A 234 -2.00 4.73 -0.48
C LEU A 234 -1.39 3.74 0.52
N CYS A 235 -0.05 3.70 0.63
CA CYS A 235 0.65 2.82 1.57
C CYS A 235 0.39 3.16 3.04
N GLY A 236 0.12 4.43 3.35
CA GLY A 236 -0.19 4.85 4.72
C GLY A 236 -1.62 4.55 5.16
N ILE A 237 -2.54 4.36 4.20
CA ILE A 237 -3.97 4.08 4.46
C ILE A 237 -4.27 2.57 4.40
N SER A 238 -3.48 1.79 3.65
CA SER A 238 -3.56 0.32 3.58
C SER A 238 -3.00 -0.34 4.83
#